data_AF-A0A502HVG7-F1
#
_entry.id   AF-A0A502HVG7-F1
#
_cell.length_a   1.000
_cell.length_b   1.000
_cell.length_c   1.000
_cell.angle_alpha   90.00
_cell.angle_beta   90.00
_cell.angle_gamma   90.00
#
_symmetry.space_group_name_H-M   'P 1'
#
loop_
_entity.id
_entity.type
_entity.pdbx_description
1 polymer ?
#
loop_
_entity_poly.entity_id
_entity_poly.type
_entity_poly.pdbx_seq_one_letter_code
_entity_poly.pdbx_strand_id
1 'polypeptide(L)'
;MTVDDDFEADFLKQRLTELHRTHAGEATLIDAILNTLDYQKTAVHAEFQVRGMVIALGYTLSQKGAAGLPGLEAWLGQFVKDGALSAEQAAAFIAQAQAIYA
;
A
#
# COMPACT_ATOMS: atom_id res chain seq x y z
N MET A 1 -10.52 -17.87 -19.10
CA MET A 1 -10.57 -16.46 -19.49
C MET A 1 -9.54 -15.77 -18.61
N THR A 2 -8.28 -15.76 -19.05
CA THR A 2 -7.21 -15.02 -18.39
C THR A 2 -7.52 -13.54 -18.62
N VAL A 3 -7.72 -12.81 -17.53
CA VAL A 3 -7.61 -11.35 -17.59
C VAL A 3 -6.18 -11.07 -18.06
N ASP A 4 -6.03 -10.20 -19.06
CA ASP A 4 -4.74 -9.88 -19.64
C ASP A 4 -3.88 -9.19 -18.57
N ASP A 5 -2.68 -9.70 -18.29
CA ASP A 5 -1.77 -9.15 -17.27
C ASP A 5 -1.48 -7.65 -17.55
N ASP A 6 -1.54 -7.25 -18.82
CA ASP A 6 -1.41 -5.87 -19.28
C ASP A 6 -2.58 -4.97 -18.84
N PHE A 7 -3.82 -5.49 -18.87
CA PHE A 7 -5.00 -4.75 -18.40
C PHE A 7 -4.93 -4.51 -16.89
N GLU A 8 -4.52 -5.54 -16.16
CA GLU A 8 -4.36 -5.47 -14.71
C GLU A 8 -3.30 -4.45 -14.32
N ALA A 9 -2.13 -4.47 -14.97
CA ALA A 9 -1.07 -3.50 -14.74
C ALA A 9 -1.51 -2.06 -15.04
N ASP A 10 -2.23 -1.82 -16.14
CA ASP A 10 -2.71 -0.49 -16.50
C ASP A 10 -3.81 0.01 -15.56
N PHE A 11 -4.66 -0.90 -15.05
CA PHE A 11 -5.64 -0.57 -14.02
C PHE A 11 -4.97 -0.06 -12.73
N LEU A 12 -3.94 -0.75 -12.23
CA LEU A 12 -3.23 -0.29 -11.02
C LEU A 12 -2.52 1.04 -11.24
N LYS A 13 -1.88 1.24 -12.40
CA LYS A 13 -1.27 2.54 -12.74
C LYS A 13 -2.31 3.65 -12.74
N GLN A 14 -3.49 3.41 -13.31
CA GLN A 14 -4.56 4.40 -13.35
C GLN A 14 -5.05 4.75 -11.94
N ARG A 15 -5.20 3.75 -11.06
CA ARG A 15 -5.58 3.96 -9.65
C ARG A 15 -4.52 4.73 -8.87
N LEU A 16 -3.26 4.38 -9.03
CA LEU A 16 -2.18 5.12 -8.39
C LEU A 16 -2.11 6.56 -8.89
N THR A 17 -2.29 6.78 -10.20
CA THR A 17 -2.34 8.13 -10.80
C THR A 17 -3.51 8.94 -10.25
N GLU A 18 -4.68 8.32 -10.10
CA GLU A 18 -5.85 8.98 -9.51
C GLU A 18 -5.60 9.34 -8.04
N LEU A 19 -5.00 8.44 -7.26
CA LEU A 19 -4.62 8.70 -5.86
C LEU A 19 -3.62 9.87 -5.77
N HIS A 20 -2.61 9.92 -6.63
CA HIS A 20 -1.68 11.07 -6.73
C HIS A 20 -2.39 12.39 -7.00
N ARG A 21 -3.42 12.37 -7.84
CA ARG A 21 -4.17 13.57 -8.20
C ARG A 21 -5.06 14.09 -7.07
N THR A 22 -5.67 13.20 -6.28
CA THR A 22 -6.67 13.59 -5.27
C THR A 22 -6.12 13.60 -3.86
N HIS A 23 -5.07 12.83 -3.56
CA HIS A 23 -4.55 12.53 -2.24
C HIS A 23 -3.02 12.34 -2.28
N ALA A 24 -2.29 13.40 -2.65
CA ALA A 24 -0.85 13.32 -2.94
C ALA A 24 0.00 12.82 -1.76
N GLY A 25 -0.39 13.11 -0.52
CA GLY A 25 0.32 12.65 0.68
C GLY A 25 0.21 11.13 0.84
N GLU A 26 -1.00 10.60 0.75
CA GLU A 26 -1.29 9.17 0.79
C GLU A 26 -0.64 8.44 -0.39
N ALA A 27 -0.67 9.02 -1.59
CA ALA A 27 -0.02 8.46 -2.76
C ALA A 27 1.50 8.33 -2.59
N THR A 28 2.15 9.34 -2.02
CA THR A 28 3.61 9.32 -1.75
C THR A 28 3.95 8.21 -0.74
N LEU A 29 3.14 8.05 0.30
CA LEU A 29 3.30 6.97 1.28
C LEU A 29 3.13 5.59 0.62
N ILE A 30 2.10 5.42 -0.21
CA ILE A 30 1.86 4.17 -0.93
C ILE A 30 3.01 3.83 -1.88
N ASP A 31 3.53 4.80 -2.63
CA ASP A 31 4.70 4.61 -3.47
C ASP A 31 5.92 4.17 -2.67
N ALA A 32 6.15 4.76 -1.50
CA ALA A 32 7.26 4.37 -0.64
C ALA A 32 7.11 2.92 -0.14
N ILE A 33 5.90 2.50 0.24
CA ILE A 33 5.63 1.13 0.67
C ILE A 33 5.84 0.15 -0.48
N LEU A 34 5.27 0.43 -1.66
CA LEU A 34 5.40 -0.42 -2.85
C LEU A 34 6.87 -0.61 -3.26
N ASN A 35 7.66 0.46 -3.24
CA ASN A 35 9.08 0.39 -3.62
C ASN A 35 9.97 -0.29 -2.57
N THR A 36 9.49 -0.45 -1.33
CA THR A 36 10.29 -1.01 -0.22
C THR A 36 9.97 -2.47 0.05
N LEU A 37 8.79 -2.95 -0.35
CA LEU A 37 8.35 -4.32 -0.10
C LEU A 37 9.20 -5.36 -0.84
N ASP A 38 9.64 -6.39 -0.12
CA ASP A 38 10.15 -7.62 -0.71
C ASP A 38 8.98 -8.56 -1.05
N TYR A 39 8.46 -8.44 -2.27
CA TYR A 39 7.32 -9.22 -2.78
C TYR A 39 7.55 -10.73 -2.80
N GLN A 40 8.80 -11.21 -2.77
CA GLN A 40 9.09 -12.65 -2.71
C GLN A 40 8.85 -13.22 -1.31
N LYS A 41 8.80 -12.35 -0.29
CA LYS A 41 8.59 -12.74 1.10
C LYS A 41 7.18 -12.53 1.59
N THR A 42 6.35 -11.78 0.87
CA THR A 42 4.95 -11.56 1.27
C THR A 42 4.16 -12.87 1.29
N ALA A 43 3.28 -13.05 2.28
CA ALA A 43 2.42 -14.23 2.35
C ALA A 43 1.51 -14.40 1.12
N VAL A 44 1.20 -13.30 0.43
CA VAL A 44 0.53 -13.32 -0.88
C VAL A 44 1.60 -13.42 -1.96
N HIS A 45 1.69 -14.57 -2.64
CA HIS A 45 2.73 -14.84 -3.64
C HIS A 45 2.47 -14.17 -5.01
N ALA A 46 1.35 -13.45 -5.17
CA ALA A 46 1.04 -12.70 -6.37
C ALA A 46 1.37 -11.21 -6.15
N GLU A 47 2.49 -10.76 -6.70
CA GLU A 47 2.95 -9.36 -6.59
C GLU A 47 1.86 -8.37 -7.00
N PHE A 48 1.12 -8.67 -8.06
CA PHE A 48 0.01 -7.84 -8.53
C PHE A 48 -1.07 -7.65 -7.46
N GLN A 49 -1.43 -8.71 -6.75
CA GLN A 49 -2.42 -8.66 -5.67
C GLN A 49 -1.91 -7.84 -4.49
N VAL A 50 -0.63 -7.96 -4.14
CA VAL A 50 0.01 -7.14 -3.09
C VAL A 50 -0.03 -5.66 -3.49
N ARG A 51 0.37 -5.33 -4.73
CA ARG A 51 0.33 -3.96 -5.25
C ARG A 51 -1.08 -3.37 -5.19
N GLY A 52 -2.09 -4.13 -5.65
CA GLY A 52 -3.48 -3.72 -5.59
C GLY A 52 -3.99 -3.48 -4.17
N MET A 53 -3.63 -4.34 -3.22
CA MET A 53 -3.95 -4.17 -1.81
C MET A 53 -3.34 -2.89 -1.22
N VAL A 54 -2.05 -2.65 -1.45
CA VAL A 54 -1.36 -1.48 -0.90
C VAL A 54 -1.94 -0.18 -1.49
N ILE A 55 -2.30 -0.18 -2.78
CA ILE A 55 -3.01 0.95 -3.40
C ILE A 55 -4.40 1.16 -2.76
N ALA A 56 -5.16 0.08 -2.53
CA ALA A 56 -6.46 0.16 -1.86
C ALA A 56 -6.35 0.68 -0.42
N LEU A 57 -5.26 0.38 0.29
CA LEU A 57 -4.96 0.98 1.59
C LEU A 57 -4.77 2.48 1.48
N GLY A 58 -4.13 2.98 0.43
CA GLY A 58 -4.02 4.42 0.16
C GLY A 58 -5.36 5.13 0.05
N TYR A 59 -6.33 4.54 -0.64
CA TYR A 59 -7.69 5.07 -0.71
C TYR A 59 -8.47 4.94 0.61
N THR A 60 -8.25 3.87 1.36
CA THR A 60 -8.89 3.69 2.68
C THR A 60 -8.35 4.72 3.68
N LEU A 61 -7.06 5.01 3.57
CA LEU A 61 -6.38 6.05 4.32
C LEU A 61 -6.91 7.44 3.91
N SER A 62 -7.04 7.72 2.61
CA SER A 62 -7.50 9.04 2.16
C SER A 62 -8.93 9.39 2.59
N GLN A 63 -9.77 8.40 2.84
CA GLN A 63 -11.14 8.60 3.34
C GLN A 63 -11.19 9.03 4.81
N LYS A 64 -10.05 9.01 5.54
CA LYS A 64 -9.95 9.35 6.97
C LYS A 64 -11.00 8.68 7.86
N GLY A 65 -11.49 7.51 7.44
CA GLY A 65 -12.43 6.71 8.20
C GLY A 65 -11.76 5.99 9.38
N ALA A 66 -12.58 5.46 10.29
CA ALA A 66 -12.12 4.75 11.49
C ALA A 66 -11.21 3.54 11.20
N ALA A 67 -11.21 3.03 9.96
CA ALA A 67 -10.41 1.87 9.54
C ALA A 67 -9.10 2.22 8.81
N GLY A 68 -8.84 3.49 8.45
CA GLY A 68 -7.68 3.87 7.62
C GLY A 68 -6.33 3.55 8.26
N LEU A 69 -6.03 4.22 9.38
CA LEU A 69 -4.79 4.00 10.13
C LEU A 69 -4.69 2.59 10.72
N PRO A 70 -5.72 2.03 11.39
CA PRO A 70 -5.64 0.67 11.94
C PRO A 70 -5.45 -0.39 10.85
N GLY A 71 -6.08 -0.21 9.69
CA GLY A 71 -5.92 -1.13 8.54
C GLY A 71 -4.51 -1.09 7.97
N LEU A 72 -3.92 0.10 7.86
CA LEU A 72 -2.53 0.26 7.43
C LEU A 72 -1.56 -0.39 8.44
N GLU A 73 -1.72 -0.13 9.74
CA GLU A 73 -0.90 -0.72 10.80
C GLU A 73 -0.96 -2.25 10.80
N ALA A 74 -2.15 -2.83 10.61
CA ALA A 74 -2.33 -4.26 10.54
C ALA A 74 -1.57 -4.89 9.36
N TRP A 75 -1.65 -4.30 8.17
CA TRP A 75 -0.96 -4.80 6.98
C TRP A 75 0.55 -4.63 7.06
N LEU A 76 1.04 -3.48 7.55
CA LEU A 76 2.47 -3.29 7.79
C LEU A 76 3.00 -4.32 8.80
N GLY A 77 2.23 -4.60 9.86
CA GLY A 77 2.56 -5.66 10.81
C GLY A 77 2.61 -7.05 10.17
N GLN A 78 1.73 -7.34 9.20
CA GLN A 78 1.78 -8.59 8.43
C GLN A 78 3.04 -8.67 7.56
N PHE A 79 3.38 -7.60 6.83
CA PHE A 79 4.60 -7.56 6.02
C PHE A 79 5.88 -7.72 6.86
N VAL A 80 5.89 -7.23 8.10
CA VAL A 80 7.00 -7.49 9.03
C VAL A 80 7.07 -8.96 9.44
N LYS A 81 5.92 -9.59 9.77
CA LYS A 81 5.87 -11.02 10.11
C LYS A 81 6.33 -11.90 8.95
N ASP A 82 5.97 -11.50 7.74
CA ASP A 82 6.35 -12.17 6.50
C ASP A 82 7.84 -11.96 6.16
N GLY A 83 8.51 -10.99 6.80
CA GLY A 83 9.88 -10.58 6.47
C GLY A 83 9.98 -9.74 5.19
N ALA A 84 8.83 -9.31 4.64
CA ALA A 84 8.74 -8.43 3.48
C ALA A 84 9.09 -6.96 3.81
N LEU A 85 9.01 -6.57 5.08
CA LEU A 85 9.48 -5.30 5.62
C LEU A 85 10.23 -5.52 6.94
N SER A 86 11.15 -4.61 7.27
CA SER A 86 11.68 -4.51 8.64
C SER A 86 10.70 -3.77 9.56
N ALA A 87 10.79 -4.05 10.87
CA ALA A 87 9.99 -3.36 11.87
C ALA A 87 10.24 -1.84 11.89
N GLU A 88 11.48 -1.41 11.61
CA GLU A 88 11.86 0.00 11.53
C GLU A 88 11.21 0.70 10.34
N GLN A 89 11.21 0.06 9.16
CA GLN A 89 10.51 0.58 7.97
C GLN A 89 9.00 0.69 8.21
N ALA A 90 8.39 -0.35 8.79
CA ALA A 90 6.97 -0.33 9.12
C ALA A 90 6.63 0.81 10.11
N ALA A 91 7.42 1.00 11.16
CA ALA A 91 7.23 2.09 12.11
C ALA A 91 7.37 3.48 11.45
N ALA A 92 8.32 3.64 10.53
CA ALA A 92 8.49 4.88 9.77
C ALA A 92 7.26 5.19 8.89
N PHE A 93 6.69 4.18 8.22
CA PHE A 93 5.48 4.36 7.42
C PHE A 93 4.26 4.70 8.28
N ILE A 94 4.12 4.10 9.46
CA ILE A 94 3.05 4.45 10.42
C ILE A 94 3.18 5.90 10.86
N ALA A 95 4.39 6.35 11.22
CA ALA A 95 4.62 7.73 11.63
C ALA A 95 4.30 8.73 10.50
N GLN A 96 4.65 8.40 9.26
CA GLN A 96 4.28 9.21 8.08
C GLN A 96 2.76 9.26 7.89
N ALA A 97 2.07 8.12 8.01
CA ALA A 97 0.61 8.05 7.90
C ALA A 97 -0.08 8.89 8.99
N GLN A 98 0.41 8.83 10.23
CA GLN A 98 -0.10 9.64 11.33
C GLN A 98 0.13 11.14 11.08
N ALA A 99 1.28 11.52 10.51
CA ALA A 99 1.56 12.92 10.15
C ALA A 99 0.64 13.46 9.03
N ILE A 100 0.17 12.62 8.11
CA ILE A 100 -0.82 13.00 7.08
C ILE A 100 -2.20 13.29 7.71
N TYR A 101 -2.47 12.72 8.90
CA TYR A 101 -3.74 12.86 9.62
C TYR A 101 -3.75 13.97 10.68
N ALA A 102 -2.60 14.45 11.10
CA ALA A 102 -2.45 15.55 12.06
C ALA A 102 -3.01 16.87 11.49
#